data_AF-A0A397U146-F1
#
_entry.id   AF-A0A397U146-F1
#
_cell.length_a   1.000
_cell.length_b   1.000
_cell.length_c   1.000
_cell.angle_alpha   90.00
_cell.angle_beta   90.00
_cell.angle_gamma   90.00
#
_symmetry.space_group_name_H-M   'P 1'
#
loop_
_entity.id
_entity.type
_entity.pdbx_description
1 polymer ?
#
loop_
_entity_poly.entity_id
_entity_poly.type
_entity_poly.pdbx_seq_one_letter_code
_entity_poly.pdbx_strand_id
1 'polypeptide(L)'
;MEEKMLEQHVVTSFNRAIVNGRAINNNITNKINSEERLKFNRIFWNKVSTPATLNQSEFSNDIYTQLIKSIKITEQTYFNLNKNDTKKKEFKNTVINRIKTKIKDTCELICDDLLFRNALAIEFNQALEWLETLCNNIFIVYDKSNNSQDQFKVKIEDFSPAEQYLRFQVFIVIKNNTAKWKALQQNNLNVLRENLLECFNDILSNSSYENISSHFFKYVAESVEKQMVIQEQYISEILETHLKQNWMSEERNPTRYAYEQSFGEYDVEKTRKYIDNPTSFMKKLLENDIDIFKDIKVEERLKQIEKTINDALEKLGEIILTCQQHFSKTLDKNLTLEKIVFHKRKGSLMKSFKRIFTLSGSSNEAICPEILIENAICVLGKCIISSPQDFYIVLKEDYNKYVQEFNMLWRTQLADLCKISLSNIIEISKNSYWNKVKGCQYQCPYCGSKCELAEHGSNTNHRASIHLMNSFGGVNLTESREASLIICNEPKNFNVTYHKGGDYKNGLIFEEFTKKYYPEWWPLLGRKQPDDDQIKQVRAMWVNLKDELCRKFDMKDKTPEKWCRDYKYLAK
;
A
#
# COMPACT_ATOMS: atom_id res chain seq x y z
N MET A 1 -21.23 10.92 -13.25
CA MET A 1 -21.49 9.49 -13.52
C MET A 1 -22.74 9.03 -12.78
N GLU A 2 -23.74 8.53 -13.49
CA GLU A 2 -24.96 7.97 -12.89
C GLU A 2 -24.69 6.58 -12.29
N GLU A 3 -25.49 6.15 -11.31
CA GLU A 3 -25.29 4.86 -10.63
C GLU A 3 -25.31 3.67 -11.59
N LYS A 4 -26.18 3.71 -12.61
CA LYS A 4 -26.22 2.69 -13.68
C LYS A 4 -24.92 2.63 -14.49
N MET A 5 -24.27 3.77 -14.73
CA MET A 5 -22.99 3.81 -15.44
C MET A 5 -21.86 3.22 -14.59
N LEU A 6 -21.85 3.49 -13.28
CA LEU A 6 -20.92 2.89 -12.33
C LEU A 6 -21.06 1.37 -12.28
N GLU A 7 -22.30 0.90 -12.19
CA GLU A 7 -22.61 -0.52 -12.21
C GLU A 7 -22.10 -1.18 -13.50
N GLN A 8 -22.45 -0.59 -14.65
CA GLN A 8 -22.02 -1.07 -15.94
C GLN A 8 -20.49 -1.06 -16.10
N HIS A 9 -19.81 -0.04 -15.56
CA HIS A 9 -18.34 0.05 -15.56
C HIS A 9 -17.71 -1.11 -14.80
N VAL A 10 -18.16 -1.36 -13.57
CA VAL A 10 -17.65 -2.46 -12.73
C VAL A 10 -17.92 -3.80 -13.40
N VAL A 11 -19.16 -4.03 -13.86
CA VAL A 11 -19.56 -5.27 -14.55
C VAL A 11 -18.71 -5.51 -15.79
N THR A 12 -18.51 -4.49 -16.62
CA THR A 12 -17.74 -4.61 -17.86
C THR A 12 -16.26 -4.91 -17.58
N SER A 13 -15.68 -4.24 -16.58
CA SER A 13 -14.27 -4.42 -16.20
C SER A 13 -14.00 -5.84 -15.69
N PHE A 14 -14.84 -6.35 -14.79
CA PHE A 14 -14.71 -7.71 -14.28
C PHE A 14 -15.02 -8.76 -15.35
N ASN A 15 -16.05 -8.58 -16.18
CA ASN A 15 -16.36 -9.51 -17.27
C ASN A 15 -15.19 -9.61 -18.26
N ARG A 16 -14.56 -8.48 -18.60
CA ARG A 16 -13.36 -8.46 -19.45
C ARG A 16 -12.17 -9.16 -18.79
N ALA A 17 -11.97 -8.94 -17.50
CA ALA A 17 -10.94 -9.64 -16.72
C ALA A 17 -11.15 -11.15 -16.71
N ILE A 18 -12.39 -11.63 -16.54
CA ILE A 18 -12.72 -13.07 -16.58
C ILE A 18 -12.42 -13.68 -17.96
N VAL A 19 -12.80 -12.99 -19.04
CA VAL A 19 -12.52 -13.43 -20.42
C VAL A 19 -11.01 -13.56 -20.65
N ASN A 20 -10.23 -12.56 -20.25
CA ASN A 20 -8.77 -12.59 -20.37
C ASN A 20 -8.14 -13.67 -19.50
N GLY A 21 -8.56 -13.80 -18.24
CA GLY A 21 -8.06 -14.83 -17.32
C GLY A 21 -8.31 -16.25 -17.83
N ARG A 22 -9.46 -16.50 -18.48
CA ARG A 22 -9.72 -17.78 -19.19
C ARG A 22 -8.75 -18.00 -20.35
N ALA A 23 -8.54 -17.00 -21.20
CA ALA A 23 -7.63 -17.11 -22.34
C ALA A 23 -6.18 -17.38 -21.88
N ILE A 24 -5.73 -16.68 -20.84
CA ILE A 24 -4.40 -16.86 -20.25
C ILE A 24 -4.25 -18.28 -19.67
N ASN A 25 -5.20 -18.75 -18.84
CA ASN A 25 -5.09 -20.07 -18.20
C ASN A 25 -5.30 -21.26 -19.15
N ASN A 26 -6.02 -21.07 -20.26
CA ASN A 26 -6.12 -22.10 -21.30
C ASN A 26 -4.81 -22.25 -22.09
N ASN A 27 -3.99 -21.19 -22.19
CA ASN A 27 -2.73 -21.18 -22.93
C ASN A 27 -1.48 -21.50 -22.07
N ILE A 28 -1.61 -21.53 -20.73
CA ILE A 28 -0.53 -21.96 -19.84
C ILE A 28 -0.51 -23.50 -19.78
N THR A 29 0.26 -24.12 -20.67
CA THR A 29 0.61 -25.55 -20.60
C THR A 29 1.97 -25.81 -19.97
N ASN A 30 2.86 -24.81 -19.84
CA ASN A 30 4.29 -25.09 -19.65
C ASN A 30 5.02 -24.34 -18.50
N LYS A 31 4.34 -23.68 -17.54
CA LYS A 31 5.06 -22.82 -16.55
C LYS A 31 4.59 -22.86 -15.07
N ILE A 32 3.67 -23.74 -14.66
CA ILE A 32 3.22 -23.81 -13.26
C ILE A 32 3.60 -25.16 -12.64
N ASN A 33 4.32 -25.13 -11.51
CA ASN A 33 5.01 -26.28 -10.89
C ASN A 33 4.12 -27.40 -10.27
N SER A 34 2.78 -27.34 -10.38
CA SER A 34 1.92 -28.45 -9.94
C SER A 34 0.72 -28.63 -10.87
N GLU A 35 0.45 -29.86 -11.29
CA GLU A 35 -0.73 -30.22 -12.09
C GLU A 35 -2.05 -29.87 -11.37
N GLU A 36 -2.07 -29.92 -10.03
CA GLU A 36 -3.23 -29.61 -9.21
C GLU A 36 -3.63 -28.13 -9.24
N ARG A 37 -2.67 -27.20 -9.13
CA ARG A 37 -2.93 -25.76 -9.31
C ARG A 37 -3.40 -25.41 -10.72
N LEU A 38 -2.82 -26.02 -11.76
CA LEU A 38 -3.27 -25.80 -13.14
C LEU A 38 -4.73 -26.24 -13.32
N LYS A 39 -5.08 -27.40 -12.75
CA LYS A 39 -6.44 -27.90 -12.73
C LYS A 39 -7.37 -26.98 -11.94
N PHE A 40 -6.97 -26.54 -10.75
CA PHE A 40 -7.73 -25.59 -9.93
C PHE A 40 -7.99 -24.27 -10.66
N ASN A 41 -6.94 -23.65 -11.21
CA ASN A 41 -7.04 -22.39 -11.96
C ASN A 41 -7.98 -22.55 -13.16
N ARG A 42 -7.80 -23.57 -14.00
CA ARG A 42 -8.68 -23.80 -15.16
C ARG A 42 -10.14 -23.94 -14.73
N ILE A 43 -10.39 -24.68 -13.65
CA ILE A 43 -11.75 -24.84 -13.15
C ILE A 43 -12.28 -23.50 -12.61
N PHE A 44 -11.49 -22.73 -11.86
CA PHE A 44 -11.86 -21.41 -11.32
C PHE A 44 -12.30 -20.48 -12.44
N TRP A 45 -11.42 -20.23 -13.41
CA TRP A 45 -11.67 -19.27 -14.50
C TRP A 45 -12.82 -19.69 -15.42
N ASN A 46 -13.02 -20.99 -15.66
CA ASN A 46 -14.13 -21.47 -16.49
C ASN A 46 -15.49 -21.43 -15.78
N LYS A 47 -15.52 -21.34 -14.45
CA LYS A 47 -16.75 -21.41 -13.64
C LYS A 47 -17.22 -20.05 -13.11
N VAL A 48 -16.35 -19.06 -12.97
CA VAL A 48 -16.79 -17.67 -12.71
C VAL A 48 -17.68 -17.21 -13.85
N SER A 49 -18.90 -16.76 -13.56
CA SER A 49 -19.94 -16.54 -14.56
C SER A 49 -19.68 -15.31 -15.45
N THR A 50 -20.01 -15.44 -16.74
CA THR A 50 -20.03 -14.36 -17.72
C THR A 50 -21.29 -14.47 -18.58
N PRO A 51 -22.12 -13.41 -18.70
CA PRO A 51 -22.06 -12.17 -17.95
C PRO A 51 -22.67 -12.35 -16.54
N ALA A 52 -21.98 -11.86 -15.51
CA ALA A 52 -22.58 -11.73 -14.18
C ALA A 52 -23.20 -10.33 -14.03
N THR A 53 -24.42 -10.25 -13.52
CA THR A 53 -25.13 -8.99 -13.21
C THR A 53 -24.80 -8.52 -11.79
N LEU A 54 -24.86 -7.21 -11.55
CA LEU A 54 -24.66 -6.60 -10.23
C LEU A 54 -26.05 -6.24 -9.65
N ASN A 55 -26.93 -7.23 -9.58
CA ASN A 55 -28.36 -7.02 -9.35
C ASN A 55 -28.67 -6.66 -7.89
N GLN A 56 -28.49 -5.38 -7.50
CA GLN A 56 -28.49 -4.89 -6.11
C GLN A 56 -29.66 -5.37 -5.21
N SER A 57 -30.83 -5.68 -5.78
CA SER A 57 -32.01 -6.20 -5.06
C SER A 57 -31.83 -7.63 -4.51
N GLU A 58 -30.87 -8.41 -5.04
CA GLU A 58 -30.51 -9.75 -4.54
C GLU A 58 -29.39 -9.73 -3.47
N PHE A 59 -28.83 -8.54 -3.16
CA PHE A 59 -27.61 -8.40 -2.34
C PHE A 59 -27.87 -8.19 -0.82
N SER A 60 -29.12 -8.17 -0.34
CA SER A 60 -29.42 -7.91 1.08
C SER A 60 -29.28 -9.17 1.96
N ASN A 61 -28.30 -9.23 2.86
CA ASN A 61 -27.97 -10.35 3.77
C ASN A 61 -27.71 -11.73 3.11
N ASP A 62 -28.11 -11.90 1.85
CA ASP A 62 -28.18 -13.20 1.23
C ASP A 62 -26.87 -13.56 0.53
N ILE A 63 -25.95 -12.64 0.17
CA ILE A 63 -24.66 -13.05 -0.41
C ILE A 63 -23.70 -13.65 0.60
N TYR A 64 -23.62 -13.09 1.82
CA TYR A 64 -22.87 -13.75 2.89
C TYR A 64 -23.54 -15.08 3.25
N THR A 65 -24.88 -15.12 3.22
CA THR A 65 -25.65 -16.35 3.43
C THR A 65 -25.52 -17.33 2.27
N GLN A 66 -25.33 -16.88 1.03
CA GLN A 66 -25.14 -17.66 -0.19
C GLN A 66 -23.71 -18.14 -0.29
N LEU A 67 -22.73 -17.34 0.14
CA LEU A 67 -21.36 -17.77 0.40
C LEU A 67 -21.36 -18.84 1.50
N ILE A 68 -22.16 -18.69 2.57
CA ILE A 68 -22.33 -19.72 3.60
C ILE A 68 -23.07 -20.95 3.04
N LYS A 69 -24.14 -20.78 2.24
CA LYS A 69 -24.95 -21.85 1.66
C LYS A 69 -24.18 -22.61 0.59
N SER A 70 -23.40 -21.94 -0.26
CA SER A 70 -22.55 -22.56 -1.27
C SER A 70 -21.48 -23.41 -0.60
N ILE A 71 -20.77 -22.83 0.36
CA ILE A 71 -19.83 -23.56 1.22
C ILE A 71 -20.52 -24.74 1.95
N LYS A 72 -21.80 -24.61 2.33
CA LYS A 72 -22.64 -25.68 2.93
C LYS A 72 -23.14 -26.72 1.92
N ILE A 73 -23.34 -26.38 0.65
CA ILE A 73 -23.79 -27.30 -0.40
C ILE A 73 -22.61 -28.15 -0.89
N THR A 74 -21.38 -27.60 -0.87
CA THR A 74 -20.14 -28.38 -0.95
C THR A 74 -20.12 -29.51 0.07
N GLU A 75 -20.70 -29.29 1.26
CA GLU A 75 -20.74 -30.25 2.37
C GLU A 75 -21.57 -31.48 2.08
N GLN A 76 -22.71 -31.30 1.41
CA GLN A 76 -23.70 -32.35 1.20
C GLN A 76 -23.40 -33.17 -0.06
N THR A 77 -22.78 -32.55 -1.06
CA THR A 77 -22.61 -33.18 -2.37
C THR A 77 -21.30 -33.97 -2.53
N TYR A 78 -20.37 -33.90 -1.57
CA TYR A 78 -19.06 -34.57 -1.65
C TYR A 78 -18.80 -35.62 -0.58
N PHE A 79 -19.64 -35.68 0.44
CA PHE A 79 -19.46 -36.57 1.57
C PHE A 79 -20.79 -37.26 1.86
N ASN A 80 -20.98 -38.44 1.29
CA ASN A 80 -21.83 -39.45 1.91
C ASN A 80 -21.15 -39.88 3.22
N LEU A 81 -21.22 -39.03 4.25
CA LEU A 81 -20.73 -39.35 5.58
C LEU A 81 -21.88 -39.99 6.37
N ASN A 82 -21.65 -41.24 6.80
CA ASN A 82 -22.33 -41.77 7.97
C ASN A 82 -22.13 -40.80 9.15
N LYS A 83 -23.21 -40.51 9.88
CA LYS A 83 -23.37 -39.40 10.85
C LYS A 83 -22.39 -39.35 12.05
N ASN A 84 -21.38 -40.21 12.15
CA ASN A 84 -20.70 -40.48 13.43
C ASN A 84 -19.23 -40.04 13.56
N ASP A 85 -18.64 -39.27 12.64
CA ASP A 85 -17.21 -38.90 12.73
C ASP A 85 -16.99 -37.41 13.06
N THR A 86 -16.94 -37.09 14.35
CA THR A 86 -16.86 -35.72 14.91
C THR A 86 -15.56 -34.98 14.56
N LYS A 87 -14.43 -35.68 14.46
CA LYS A 87 -13.11 -35.05 14.17
C LYS A 87 -13.00 -34.50 12.75
N LYS A 88 -13.57 -35.19 11.75
CA LYS A 88 -13.61 -34.71 10.36
C LYS A 88 -14.48 -33.46 10.22
N LYS A 89 -15.55 -33.36 11.01
CA LYS A 89 -16.44 -32.19 11.05
C LYS A 89 -15.75 -30.94 11.63
N GLU A 90 -14.94 -31.10 12.67
CA GLU A 90 -14.17 -29.99 13.28
C GLU A 90 -13.06 -29.47 12.38
N PHE A 91 -12.29 -30.36 11.75
CA PHE A 91 -11.25 -29.98 10.77
C PHE A 91 -11.86 -29.20 9.60
N LYS A 92 -12.98 -29.68 9.06
CA LYS A 92 -13.74 -29.03 7.99
C LYS A 92 -14.20 -27.62 8.35
N ASN A 93 -14.77 -27.42 9.53
CA ASN A 93 -15.18 -26.09 10.01
C ASN A 93 -13.98 -25.13 10.08
N THR A 94 -12.81 -25.64 10.46
CA THR A 94 -11.57 -24.85 10.54
C THR A 94 -11.09 -24.39 9.17
N VAL A 95 -11.09 -25.27 8.16
CA VAL A 95 -10.70 -24.93 6.79
C VAL A 95 -11.65 -23.91 6.17
N ILE A 96 -12.96 -24.11 6.34
CA ILE A 96 -13.98 -23.19 5.85
C ILE A 96 -13.81 -21.79 6.46
N ASN A 97 -13.61 -21.71 7.77
CA ASN A 97 -13.40 -20.42 8.43
C ASN A 97 -12.13 -19.73 7.92
N ARG A 98 -11.05 -20.49 7.65
CA ARG A 98 -9.83 -19.94 7.06
C ARG A 98 -10.06 -19.38 5.65
N ILE A 99 -10.81 -20.07 4.79
CA ILE A 99 -11.15 -19.57 3.45
C ILE A 99 -11.97 -18.29 3.56
N LYS A 100 -13.01 -18.28 4.42
CA LYS A 100 -13.85 -17.09 4.65
C LYS A 100 -13.04 -15.90 5.12
N THR A 101 -12.19 -16.09 6.13
CA THR A 101 -11.30 -15.05 6.64
C THR A 101 -10.40 -14.54 5.53
N LYS A 102 -9.75 -15.42 4.75
CA LYS A 102 -8.83 -14.98 3.70
C LYS A 102 -9.53 -14.22 2.56
N ILE A 103 -10.74 -14.63 2.17
CA ILE A 103 -11.56 -13.89 1.18
C ILE A 103 -11.90 -12.51 1.73
N LYS A 104 -12.37 -12.44 2.98
CA LYS A 104 -12.72 -11.19 3.64
C LYS A 104 -11.51 -10.26 3.72
N ASP A 105 -10.38 -10.74 4.24
CA ASP A 105 -9.14 -9.98 4.36
C ASP A 105 -8.68 -9.46 2.99
N THR A 106 -8.80 -10.28 1.93
CA THR A 106 -8.43 -9.87 0.56
C THR A 106 -9.35 -8.77 0.05
N CYS A 107 -10.66 -8.90 0.26
CA CYS A 107 -11.63 -7.89 -0.16
C CYS A 107 -11.46 -6.59 0.62
N GLU A 108 -11.23 -6.67 1.94
CA GLU A 108 -10.95 -5.50 2.80
C GLU A 108 -9.69 -4.78 2.33
N LEU A 109 -8.60 -5.49 2.04
CA LEU A 109 -7.37 -4.89 1.51
C LEU A 109 -7.59 -4.15 0.18
N ILE A 110 -8.38 -4.73 -0.73
CA ILE A 110 -8.71 -4.09 -2.02
C ILE A 110 -9.58 -2.84 -1.78
N CYS A 111 -10.58 -2.95 -0.91
CA CYS A 111 -11.48 -1.86 -0.58
C CYS A 111 -10.75 -0.71 0.12
N ASP A 112 -9.85 -1.02 1.04
CA ASP A 112 -9.04 -0.04 1.75
C ASP A 112 -8.11 0.72 0.80
N ASP A 113 -7.49 0.02 -0.17
CA ASP A 113 -6.65 0.68 -1.20
C ASP A 113 -7.51 1.59 -2.11
N LEU A 114 -8.72 1.15 -2.52
CA LEU A 114 -9.64 1.96 -3.31
C LEU A 114 -10.20 3.17 -2.55
N LEU A 115 -10.52 3.00 -1.27
CA LEU A 115 -10.93 4.08 -0.37
C LEU A 115 -9.79 5.09 -0.20
N PHE A 116 -8.59 4.60 0.08
CA PHE A 116 -7.40 5.43 0.27
C PHE A 116 -7.07 6.27 -0.98
N ARG A 117 -7.15 5.67 -2.17
CA ARG A 117 -6.89 6.37 -3.44
C ARG A 117 -8.04 7.27 -3.90
N ASN A 118 -9.17 7.31 -3.19
CA ASN A 118 -10.41 7.95 -3.66
C ASN A 118 -10.77 7.52 -5.10
N ALA A 119 -10.60 6.23 -5.40
CA ALA A 119 -10.79 5.72 -6.76
C ALA A 119 -12.25 5.92 -7.23
N LEU A 120 -12.41 6.48 -8.43
CA LEU A 120 -13.70 6.72 -9.08
C LEU A 120 -14.04 5.68 -10.15
N ALA A 121 -13.06 4.88 -10.56
CA ALA A 121 -13.17 3.82 -11.54
C ALA A 121 -12.11 2.75 -11.26
N ILE A 122 -12.27 1.61 -11.93
CA ILE A 122 -11.31 0.49 -11.91
C ILE A 122 -10.89 0.13 -13.33
N GLU A 123 -9.63 -0.23 -13.50
CA GLU A 123 -9.15 -0.78 -14.77
C GLU A 123 -9.37 -2.29 -14.84
N PHE A 124 -9.51 -2.83 -16.04
CA PHE A 124 -9.68 -4.28 -16.22
C PHE A 124 -8.44 -5.07 -15.76
N ASN A 125 -7.23 -4.49 -15.85
CA ASN A 125 -6.00 -5.12 -15.38
C ASN A 125 -6.00 -5.28 -13.85
N GLN A 126 -6.49 -4.26 -13.13
CA GLN A 126 -6.66 -4.33 -11.68
C GLN A 126 -7.68 -5.41 -11.31
N ALA A 127 -8.82 -5.45 -12.02
CA ALA A 127 -9.83 -6.49 -11.81
C ALA A 127 -9.26 -7.90 -12.08
N LEU A 128 -8.42 -8.07 -13.10
CA LEU A 128 -7.74 -9.33 -13.39
C LEU A 128 -6.80 -9.74 -12.24
N GLU A 129 -5.95 -8.83 -11.79
CA GLU A 129 -5.01 -9.06 -10.69
C GLU A 129 -5.75 -9.42 -9.38
N TRP A 130 -6.86 -8.76 -9.08
CA TRP A 130 -7.66 -9.05 -7.90
C TRP A 130 -8.32 -10.43 -7.97
N LEU A 131 -8.84 -10.82 -9.13
CA LEU A 131 -9.38 -12.15 -9.37
C LEU A 131 -8.30 -13.23 -9.26
N GLU A 132 -7.10 -12.97 -9.79
CA GLU A 132 -5.94 -13.85 -9.64
C GLU A 132 -5.52 -13.99 -8.17
N THR A 133 -5.48 -12.88 -7.43
CA THR A 133 -5.15 -12.85 -6.01
C THR A 133 -6.17 -13.64 -5.19
N LEU A 134 -7.46 -13.43 -5.45
CA LEU A 134 -8.55 -14.18 -4.83
C LEU A 134 -8.41 -15.70 -5.12
N CYS A 135 -8.19 -16.06 -6.39
CA CYS A 135 -7.95 -17.45 -6.82
C CYS A 135 -6.76 -18.08 -6.08
N ASN A 136 -5.64 -17.37 -6.03
CA ASN A 136 -4.42 -17.83 -5.35
C ASN A 136 -4.64 -18.01 -3.84
N ASN A 137 -5.31 -17.07 -3.20
CA ASN A 137 -5.60 -17.11 -1.77
C ASN A 137 -6.50 -18.29 -1.39
N ILE A 138 -7.51 -18.57 -2.21
CA ILE A 138 -8.38 -19.74 -2.02
C ILE A 138 -7.56 -21.04 -2.20
N PHE A 139 -6.75 -21.10 -3.26
CA PHE A 139 -5.90 -22.26 -3.53
C PHE A 139 -4.90 -22.56 -2.39
N ILE A 140 -4.26 -21.53 -1.83
CA ILE A 140 -3.31 -21.66 -0.70
C ILE A 140 -3.97 -22.33 0.50
N VAL A 141 -5.22 -22.00 0.80
CA VAL A 141 -5.95 -22.59 1.94
C VAL A 141 -6.42 -24.01 1.61
N TYR A 142 -6.86 -24.24 0.37
CA TYR A 142 -7.23 -25.56 -0.13
C TYR A 142 -6.06 -26.56 -0.06
N ASP A 143 -4.91 -26.18 -0.60
CA ASP A 143 -3.71 -27.01 -0.69
C ASP A 143 -3.17 -27.43 0.69
N LYS A 144 -3.07 -26.48 1.63
CA LYS A 144 -2.66 -26.76 3.03
C LYS A 144 -3.60 -27.71 3.77
N SER A 145 -4.84 -27.82 3.32
CA SER A 145 -5.86 -28.67 3.93
C SER A 145 -5.88 -30.08 3.34
N ASN A 146 -5.36 -30.27 2.12
CA ASN A 146 -5.27 -31.57 1.44
C ASN A 146 -4.11 -32.45 1.91
N ASN A 147 -3.12 -31.91 2.63
CA ASN A 147 -2.04 -32.70 3.22
C ASN A 147 -2.47 -33.58 4.42
N SER A 148 -3.73 -33.51 4.85
CA SER A 148 -4.34 -34.52 5.75
C SER A 148 -4.93 -35.66 4.92
N GLN A 149 -4.70 -36.92 5.32
CA GLN A 149 -5.01 -38.17 4.59
C GLN A 149 -6.46 -38.39 4.07
N ASP A 150 -7.37 -37.43 4.21
CA ASP A 150 -8.73 -37.46 3.71
C ASP A 150 -8.89 -36.57 2.47
N GLN A 151 -9.02 -37.18 1.29
CA GLN A 151 -9.18 -36.50 0.00
C GLN A 151 -10.38 -35.54 0.00
N PHE A 152 -10.14 -34.26 0.18
CA PHE A 152 -11.13 -33.19 0.10
C PHE A 152 -11.22 -32.69 -1.35
N LYS A 153 -12.32 -33.00 -2.06
CA LYS A 153 -12.61 -32.42 -3.39
C LYS A 153 -13.52 -31.21 -3.23
N VAL A 154 -12.97 -30.01 -3.42
CA VAL A 154 -13.76 -28.77 -3.44
C VAL A 154 -14.42 -28.58 -4.80
N LYS A 155 -15.74 -28.33 -4.83
CA LYS A 155 -16.44 -27.85 -6.03
C LYS A 155 -16.20 -26.35 -6.15
N ILE A 156 -15.68 -25.92 -7.28
CA ILE A 156 -15.42 -24.50 -7.54
C ILE A 156 -16.71 -23.69 -7.80
N GLU A 157 -17.83 -24.37 -8.03
CA GLU A 157 -19.18 -23.78 -8.07
C GLU A 157 -19.51 -22.97 -6.80
N ASP A 158 -18.78 -23.21 -5.72
CA ASP A 158 -18.97 -22.56 -4.43
C ASP A 158 -18.28 -21.20 -4.27
N PHE A 159 -17.45 -20.79 -5.24
CA PHE A 159 -16.66 -19.56 -5.19
C PHE A 159 -17.13 -18.44 -6.12
N SER A 160 -18.15 -18.69 -6.96
CA SER A 160 -18.87 -17.62 -7.67
C SER A 160 -19.39 -16.54 -6.70
N PRO A 161 -19.94 -16.90 -5.51
CA PRO A 161 -20.32 -15.89 -4.51
C PRO A 161 -19.14 -15.07 -3.95
N ALA A 162 -17.91 -15.59 -3.98
CA ALA A 162 -16.73 -14.86 -3.53
C ALA A 162 -16.31 -13.77 -4.53
N GLU A 163 -16.38 -14.06 -5.83
CA GLU A 163 -16.18 -13.07 -6.88
C GLU A 163 -17.29 -12.01 -6.87
N GLN A 164 -18.55 -12.43 -6.74
CA GLN A 164 -19.69 -11.51 -6.63
C GLN A 164 -19.56 -10.61 -5.40
N TYR A 165 -19.12 -11.17 -4.27
CA TYR A 165 -18.84 -10.40 -3.06
C TYR A 165 -17.75 -9.35 -3.31
N LEU A 166 -16.61 -9.73 -3.90
CA LEU A 166 -15.55 -8.78 -4.26
C LEU A 166 -16.09 -7.67 -5.17
N ARG A 167 -16.78 -8.02 -6.25
CA ARG A 167 -17.35 -7.08 -7.21
C ARG A 167 -18.31 -6.09 -6.54
N PHE A 168 -19.14 -6.57 -5.61
CA PHE A 168 -20.08 -5.74 -4.86
C PHE A 168 -19.40 -4.80 -3.88
N GLN A 169 -18.41 -5.29 -3.12
CA GLN A 169 -17.64 -4.44 -2.21
C GLN A 169 -16.92 -3.32 -2.97
N VAL A 170 -16.31 -3.67 -4.11
CA VAL A 170 -15.70 -2.69 -5.03
C VAL A 170 -16.73 -1.67 -5.52
N PHE A 171 -17.92 -2.12 -5.94
CA PHE A 171 -19.00 -1.21 -6.35
C PHE A 171 -19.43 -0.26 -5.23
N ILE A 172 -19.63 -0.75 -4.00
CA ILE A 172 -19.98 0.10 -2.85
C ILE A 172 -18.92 1.17 -2.62
N VAL A 173 -17.65 0.79 -2.62
CA VAL A 173 -16.54 1.73 -2.39
C VAL A 173 -16.51 2.80 -3.48
N ILE A 174 -16.56 2.42 -4.76
CA ILE A 174 -16.55 3.38 -5.87
C ILE A 174 -17.80 4.27 -5.82
N LYS A 175 -18.98 3.72 -5.50
CA LYS A 175 -20.22 4.49 -5.36
C LYS A 175 -20.09 5.54 -4.26
N ASN A 176 -19.55 5.16 -3.10
CA ASN A 176 -19.34 6.06 -1.97
C ASN A 176 -18.29 7.14 -2.30
N ASN A 177 -17.17 6.77 -2.92
CA ASN A 177 -16.15 7.71 -3.38
C ASN A 177 -16.73 8.69 -4.40
N THR A 178 -17.52 8.20 -5.36
CA THR A 178 -18.19 9.05 -6.36
C THR A 178 -19.20 9.99 -5.72
N ALA A 179 -19.96 9.55 -4.71
CA ALA A 179 -20.91 10.40 -3.99
C ALA A 179 -20.18 11.51 -3.21
N LYS A 180 -19.13 11.15 -2.48
CA LYS A 180 -18.25 12.11 -1.78
C LYS A 180 -17.64 13.12 -2.76
N TRP A 181 -17.10 12.63 -3.87
CA TRP A 181 -16.53 13.45 -4.93
C TRP A 181 -17.56 14.42 -5.52
N LYS A 182 -18.77 13.95 -5.85
CA LYS A 182 -19.85 14.83 -6.35
C LYS A 182 -20.25 15.89 -5.34
N ALA A 183 -20.40 15.51 -4.07
CA ALA A 183 -20.74 16.45 -3.01
C ALA A 183 -19.65 17.52 -2.86
N LEU A 184 -18.38 17.11 -2.90
CA LEU A 184 -17.24 18.02 -2.89
C LEU A 184 -17.25 18.96 -4.09
N GLN A 185 -17.47 18.45 -5.31
CA GLN A 185 -17.53 19.29 -6.51
C GLN A 185 -18.71 20.26 -6.49
N GLN A 186 -19.89 19.81 -6.02
CA GLN A 186 -21.06 20.68 -5.89
C GLN A 186 -20.82 21.77 -4.84
N ASN A 187 -20.21 21.42 -3.71
CA ASN A 187 -19.83 22.39 -2.70
C ASN A 187 -18.83 23.40 -3.26
N ASN A 188 -17.78 22.94 -3.95
CA ASN A 188 -16.80 23.80 -4.61
C ASN A 188 -17.46 24.75 -5.63
N LEU A 189 -18.42 24.26 -6.41
CA LEU A 189 -19.18 25.07 -7.36
C LEU A 189 -20.09 26.09 -6.67
N ASN A 190 -20.74 25.72 -5.57
CA ASN A 190 -21.59 26.64 -4.81
C ASN A 190 -20.75 27.75 -4.18
N VAL A 191 -19.66 27.39 -3.50
CA VAL A 191 -18.71 28.34 -2.92
C VAL A 191 -18.15 29.26 -4.00
N LEU A 192 -17.77 28.72 -5.16
CA LEU A 192 -17.30 29.54 -6.28
C LEU A 192 -18.38 30.53 -6.76
N ARG A 193 -19.64 30.09 -6.90
CA ARG A 193 -20.74 30.97 -7.32
C ARG A 193 -21.01 32.08 -6.31
N GLU A 194 -21.04 31.73 -5.03
CA GLU A 194 -21.22 32.69 -3.94
C GLU A 194 -20.09 33.71 -3.92
N ASN A 195 -18.83 33.26 -3.98
CA ASN A 195 -17.66 34.15 -4.00
C ASN A 195 -17.66 35.06 -5.23
N LEU A 196 -18.02 34.56 -6.42
CA LEU A 196 -18.09 35.38 -7.63
C LEU A 196 -19.24 36.41 -7.57
N LEU A 197 -20.38 36.03 -6.99
CA LEU A 197 -21.52 36.93 -6.82
C LEU A 197 -21.23 38.02 -5.78
N GLU A 198 -20.60 37.66 -4.67
CA GLU A 198 -20.10 38.60 -3.65
C GLU A 198 -19.13 39.59 -4.29
N CYS A 199 -18.10 39.10 -4.97
CA CYS A 199 -17.12 39.92 -5.70
C CYS A 199 -17.77 40.87 -6.71
N PHE A 200 -18.77 40.39 -7.47
CA PHE A 200 -19.50 41.22 -8.42
C PHE A 200 -20.29 42.35 -7.73
N ASN A 201 -21.02 42.03 -6.66
CA ASN A 201 -21.79 43.00 -5.90
C ASN A 201 -20.89 44.04 -5.21
N ASP A 202 -19.78 43.60 -4.63
CA ASP A 202 -18.81 44.47 -3.96
C ASP A 202 -18.20 45.47 -4.95
N ILE A 203 -17.83 45.02 -6.15
CA ILE A 203 -17.27 45.91 -7.18
C ILE A 203 -18.30 46.87 -7.75
N LEU A 204 -19.55 46.43 -7.90
CA LEU A 204 -20.64 47.34 -8.28
C LEU A 204 -20.85 48.42 -7.22
N SER A 205 -20.73 48.07 -5.93
CA SER A 205 -20.90 49.00 -4.82
C SER A 205 -19.71 49.94 -4.62
N ASN A 206 -18.49 49.46 -4.92
CA ASN A 206 -17.24 50.18 -4.78
C ASN A 206 -16.28 49.80 -5.92
N SER A 207 -16.24 50.63 -6.95
CA SER A 207 -15.40 50.42 -8.13
C SER A 207 -13.99 51.04 -8.02
N SER A 208 -13.55 51.36 -6.79
CA SER A 208 -12.18 51.83 -6.55
C SER A 208 -11.13 50.80 -6.97
N TYR A 209 -9.95 51.28 -7.35
CA TYR A 209 -8.84 50.42 -7.75
C TYR A 209 -8.35 49.56 -6.59
N GLU A 210 -8.42 50.08 -5.36
CA GLU A 210 -8.10 49.39 -4.11
C GLU A 210 -9.03 48.19 -3.92
N ASN A 211 -10.33 48.36 -4.15
CA ASN A 211 -11.29 47.26 -4.01
C ASN A 211 -11.07 46.17 -5.07
N ILE A 212 -10.86 46.57 -6.33
CA ILE A 212 -10.61 45.64 -7.43
C ILE A 212 -9.30 44.86 -7.21
N SER A 213 -8.25 45.55 -6.76
CA SER A 213 -6.94 44.97 -6.45
C SER A 213 -7.01 44.01 -5.25
N SER A 214 -7.71 44.39 -4.17
CA SER A 214 -7.95 43.52 -3.01
C SER A 214 -8.62 42.20 -3.39
N HIS A 215 -9.67 42.24 -4.21
CA HIS A 215 -10.32 41.01 -4.71
C HIS A 215 -9.38 40.16 -5.57
N PHE A 216 -8.54 40.78 -6.41
CA PHE A 216 -7.53 40.05 -7.18
C PHE A 216 -6.58 39.25 -6.24
N PHE A 217 -6.08 39.87 -5.17
CA PHE A 217 -5.19 39.19 -4.22
C PHE A 217 -5.88 38.17 -3.33
N LYS A 218 -7.18 38.33 -3.03
CA LYS A 218 -8.00 37.28 -2.38
C LYS A 218 -7.96 35.97 -3.19
N TYR A 219 -8.13 36.05 -4.51
CA TYR A 219 -8.06 34.87 -5.38
C TYR A 219 -6.65 34.27 -5.50
N VAL A 220 -5.61 35.11 -5.44
CA VAL A 220 -4.22 34.63 -5.37
C VAL A 220 -4.01 33.84 -4.08
N ALA A 221 -4.50 34.34 -2.94
CA ALA A 221 -4.41 33.67 -1.64
C ALA A 221 -5.09 32.29 -1.65
N GLU A 222 -6.35 32.22 -2.10
CA GLU A 222 -7.10 30.95 -2.19
C GLU A 222 -6.39 29.93 -3.10
N SER A 223 -5.74 30.39 -4.16
CA SER A 223 -4.98 29.52 -5.07
C SER A 223 -3.74 28.94 -4.41
N VAL A 224 -3.04 29.73 -3.58
CA VAL A 224 -1.88 29.27 -2.80
C VAL A 224 -2.31 28.24 -1.76
N GLU A 225 -3.39 28.48 -1.02
CA GLU A 225 -3.92 27.56 0.00
C GLU A 225 -4.29 26.19 -0.61
N LYS A 226 -4.97 26.18 -1.76
CA LYS A 226 -5.33 24.92 -2.45
C LYS A 226 -4.11 24.09 -2.86
N GLN A 227 -3.01 24.74 -3.24
CA GLN A 227 -1.76 24.05 -3.57
C GLN A 227 -1.13 23.36 -2.36
N MET A 228 -1.34 23.89 -1.15
CA MET A 228 -0.89 23.23 0.08
C MET A 228 -1.66 21.92 0.34
N VAL A 229 -2.91 21.82 -0.12
CA VAL A 229 -3.77 20.62 0.02
C VAL A 229 -3.45 19.55 -1.02
N ILE A 230 -2.93 19.87 -2.21
CA ILE A 230 -2.64 18.88 -3.27
C ILE A 230 -1.40 18.01 -2.95
N GLN A 231 -0.66 18.34 -1.89
CA GLN A 231 0.61 17.72 -1.54
C GLN A 231 0.49 16.26 -1.04
N GLU A 232 -0.73 15.82 -0.74
CA GLU A 232 -1.03 14.49 -0.18
C GLU A 232 -0.70 13.34 -1.15
N GLN A 233 -1.00 13.52 -2.44
CA GLN A 233 -0.71 12.50 -3.47
C GLN A 233 0.80 12.35 -3.70
N TYR A 234 1.54 13.46 -3.67
CA TYR A 234 2.99 13.46 -3.89
C TYR A 234 3.74 12.66 -2.82
N ILE A 235 3.40 12.85 -1.53
CA ILE A 235 4.04 12.11 -0.45
C ILE A 235 3.74 10.60 -0.55
N SER A 236 2.51 10.24 -0.93
CA SER A 236 2.13 8.84 -1.10
C SER A 236 2.95 8.14 -2.19
N GLU A 237 3.21 8.83 -3.31
CA GLU A 237 4.02 8.31 -4.42
C GLU A 237 5.50 8.12 -4.05
N ILE A 238 6.10 9.09 -3.34
CA ILE A 238 7.49 8.97 -2.89
C ILE A 238 7.64 7.86 -1.86
N LEU A 239 6.71 7.76 -0.91
CA LEU A 239 6.73 6.70 0.08
C LEU A 239 6.60 5.32 -0.58
N GLU A 240 5.72 5.18 -1.58
CA GLU A 240 5.62 3.94 -2.35
C GLU A 240 6.93 3.61 -3.08
N THR A 241 7.60 4.61 -3.64
CA THR A 241 8.91 4.43 -4.28
C THR A 241 9.99 4.00 -3.28
N HIS A 242 10.04 4.63 -2.11
CA HIS A 242 10.96 4.28 -1.02
C HIS A 242 10.78 2.83 -0.57
N LEU A 243 9.53 2.40 -0.36
CA LEU A 243 9.22 1.03 0.05
C LEU A 243 9.58 0.01 -1.04
N LYS A 244 9.32 0.32 -2.32
CA LYS A 244 9.71 -0.55 -3.43
C LYS A 244 11.22 -0.79 -3.47
N GLN A 245 12.00 0.26 -3.22
CA GLN A 245 13.47 0.19 -3.26
C GLN A 245 14.06 -0.51 -2.02
N ASN A 246 13.56 -0.19 -0.82
CA ASN A 246 14.21 -0.57 0.43
C ASN A 246 13.56 -1.76 1.15
N TRP A 247 12.32 -2.11 0.84
CA TRP A 247 11.56 -3.13 1.56
C TRP A 247 10.95 -4.22 0.67
N MET A 248 10.89 -4.03 -0.64
CA MET A 248 10.26 -4.98 -1.57
C MET A 248 11.22 -5.51 -2.65
N SER A 249 12.52 -5.23 -2.53
CA SER A 249 13.51 -5.78 -3.46
C SER A 249 13.99 -7.16 -3.00
N GLU A 250 14.49 -7.98 -3.93
CA GLU A 250 15.08 -9.28 -3.56
C GLU A 250 16.29 -9.12 -2.63
N GLU A 251 17.06 -8.04 -2.81
CA GLU A 251 18.25 -7.74 -2.03
C GLU A 251 17.91 -7.20 -0.64
N ARG A 252 16.93 -6.28 -0.55
CA ARG A 252 16.47 -5.65 0.68
C ARG A 252 14.98 -5.91 0.91
N ASN A 253 14.71 -6.98 1.65
CA ASN A 253 13.39 -7.38 2.12
C ASN A 253 13.32 -7.35 3.66
N PRO A 254 12.12 -7.35 4.27
CA PRO A 254 11.97 -7.14 5.72
C PRO A 254 12.68 -8.21 6.54
N THR A 255 12.70 -9.45 6.05
CA THR A 255 13.33 -10.59 6.75
C THR A 255 14.85 -10.41 6.81
N ARG A 256 15.48 -10.05 5.69
CA ARG A 256 16.93 -9.77 5.66
C ARG A 256 17.31 -8.59 6.53
N TYR A 257 16.58 -7.49 6.40
CA TYR A 257 16.83 -6.31 7.20
C TYR A 257 16.68 -6.60 8.69
N ALA A 258 15.67 -7.38 9.08
CA ALA A 258 15.52 -7.81 10.47
C ALA A 258 16.67 -8.70 10.96
N TYR A 259 17.21 -9.59 10.13
CA TYR A 259 18.38 -10.37 10.50
C TYR A 259 19.63 -9.49 10.68
N GLU A 260 19.89 -8.58 9.72
CA GLU A 260 21.01 -7.63 9.79
C GLU A 260 20.94 -6.79 11.07
N GLN A 261 19.76 -6.26 11.36
CA GLN A 261 19.50 -5.45 12.56
C GLN A 261 19.51 -6.24 13.87
N SER A 262 19.51 -7.58 13.84
CA SER A 262 19.54 -8.41 15.04
C SER A 262 20.85 -9.18 15.15
N PHE A 263 20.92 -10.35 14.51
CA PHE A 263 22.10 -11.21 14.48
C PHE A 263 23.31 -10.52 13.84
N GLY A 264 23.10 -9.74 12.77
CA GLY A 264 24.18 -9.05 12.06
C GLY A 264 24.89 -7.99 12.91
N GLU A 265 24.13 -7.25 13.72
CA GLU A 265 24.66 -6.24 14.64
C GLU A 265 25.19 -6.81 15.97
N TYR A 266 25.01 -8.12 16.18
CA TYR A 266 25.26 -8.82 17.43
C TYR A 266 24.45 -8.25 18.62
N ASP A 267 23.25 -7.73 18.37
CA ASP A 267 22.39 -7.14 19.41
C ASP A 267 21.49 -8.21 20.05
N VAL A 268 21.75 -8.49 21.33
CA VAL A 268 21.05 -9.57 22.08
C VAL A 268 19.55 -9.29 22.19
N GLU A 269 19.18 -8.04 22.46
CA GLU A 269 17.80 -7.65 22.74
C GLU A 269 16.96 -7.61 21.45
N LYS A 270 17.52 -7.10 20.35
CA LYS A 270 16.89 -7.17 19.03
C LYS A 270 16.77 -8.62 18.56
N THR A 271 17.77 -9.45 18.82
CA THR A 271 17.74 -10.88 18.49
C THR A 271 16.65 -11.61 19.28
N ARG A 272 16.52 -11.35 20.58
CA ARG A 272 15.42 -11.86 21.42
C ARG A 272 14.05 -11.50 20.84
N LYS A 273 13.85 -10.23 20.45
CA LYS A 273 12.61 -9.76 19.81
C LYS A 273 12.32 -10.45 18.49
N TYR A 274 13.33 -10.64 17.65
CA TYR A 274 13.18 -11.34 16.37
C TYR A 274 12.80 -12.81 16.55
N ILE A 275 13.45 -13.53 17.48
CA ILE A 275 13.15 -14.94 17.76
C ILE A 275 11.75 -15.12 18.32
N ASP A 276 11.32 -14.22 19.21
CA ASP A 276 10.01 -14.33 19.86
C ASP A 276 8.86 -14.05 18.88
N ASN A 277 8.96 -12.98 18.10
CA ASN A 277 7.97 -12.65 17.08
C ASN A 277 8.60 -11.87 15.91
N PRO A 278 9.07 -12.56 14.86
CA PRO A 278 9.78 -11.92 13.75
C PRO A 278 8.87 -10.96 12.99
N THR A 279 7.58 -11.27 12.86
CA THR A 279 6.59 -10.42 12.20
C THR A 279 6.42 -9.09 12.95
N SER A 280 6.31 -9.13 14.28
CA SER A 280 6.19 -7.91 15.10
C SER A 280 7.49 -7.09 15.09
N PHE A 281 8.65 -7.74 15.13
CA PHE A 281 9.94 -7.07 15.06
C PHE A 281 10.16 -6.36 13.70
N MET A 282 9.89 -7.05 12.59
CA MET A 282 9.94 -6.47 11.25
C MET A 282 8.99 -5.27 11.10
N LYS A 283 7.77 -5.37 11.64
CA LYS A 283 6.82 -4.25 11.61
C LYS A 283 7.38 -3.01 12.32
N LYS A 284 7.97 -3.19 13.51
CA LYS A 284 8.59 -2.09 14.25
C LYS A 284 9.76 -1.45 13.49
N LEU A 285 10.59 -2.27 12.83
CA LEU A 285 11.67 -1.76 11.99
C LEU A 285 11.14 -0.91 10.83
N LEU A 286 10.05 -1.35 10.18
CA LEU A 286 9.38 -0.58 9.13
C LEU A 286 8.81 0.72 9.67
N GLU A 287 8.09 0.67 10.79
CA GLU A 287 7.48 1.84 11.40
C GLU A 287 8.55 2.90 11.73
N ASN A 288 9.68 2.47 12.29
CA ASN A 288 10.82 3.36 12.57
C ASN A 288 11.45 3.95 11.29
N ASP A 289 11.62 3.15 10.24
CA ASP A 289 12.15 3.62 8.95
C ASP A 289 11.20 4.64 8.29
N ILE A 290 9.89 4.38 8.34
CA ILE A 290 8.86 5.31 7.87
C ILE A 290 8.89 6.60 8.69
N ASP A 291 9.12 6.54 10.00
CA ASP A 291 9.23 7.73 10.84
C ASP A 291 10.44 8.59 10.48
N ILE A 292 11.60 7.99 10.24
CA ILE A 292 12.79 8.70 9.76
C ILE A 292 12.53 9.32 8.38
N PHE A 293 11.93 8.53 7.47
CA PHE A 293 11.55 8.99 6.14
C PHE A 293 10.58 10.18 6.22
N LYS A 294 9.58 10.12 7.10
CA LYS A 294 8.59 11.17 7.34
C LYS A 294 9.28 12.47 7.73
N ASP A 295 10.14 12.44 8.73
CA ASP A 295 10.81 13.64 9.23
C ASP A 295 11.67 14.31 8.16
N ILE A 296 12.40 13.53 7.36
CA ILE A 296 13.25 14.05 6.28
C ILE A 296 12.42 14.54 5.10
N LYS A 297 11.49 13.73 4.59
CA LYS A 297 10.77 14.03 3.34
C LYS A 297 9.68 15.07 3.50
N VAL A 298 9.04 15.15 4.67
CA VAL A 298 8.10 16.24 4.96
C VAL A 298 8.85 17.58 4.96
N GLU A 299 10.03 17.63 5.61
CA GLU A 299 10.83 18.86 5.67
C GLU A 299 11.38 19.27 4.29
N GLU A 300 11.90 18.32 3.50
CA GLU A 300 12.30 18.58 2.11
C GLU A 300 11.12 19.11 1.28
N ARG A 301 9.93 18.54 1.45
CA ARG A 301 8.75 18.95 0.68
C ARG A 301 8.26 20.33 1.10
N LEU A 302 8.26 20.67 2.39
CA LEU A 302 7.91 22.01 2.88
C LEU A 302 8.79 23.09 2.26
N LYS A 303 10.12 22.87 2.23
CA LYS A 303 11.08 23.79 1.58
C LYS A 303 10.80 23.94 0.09
N GLN A 304 10.44 22.84 -0.58
CA GLN A 304 10.08 22.87 -1.99
C GLN A 304 8.78 23.65 -2.24
N ILE A 305 7.76 23.48 -1.38
CA ILE A 305 6.50 24.23 -1.46
C ILE A 305 6.76 25.73 -1.27
N GLU A 306 7.48 26.11 -0.21
CA GLU A 306 7.83 27.51 0.07
C GLU A 306 8.56 28.13 -1.11
N LYS A 307 9.58 27.45 -1.63
CA LYS A 307 10.32 27.91 -2.81
C LYS A 307 9.41 28.08 -4.01
N THR A 308 8.57 27.09 -4.31
CA THR A 308 7.65 27.15 -5.45
C THR A 308 6.65 28.31 -5.33
N ILE A 309 6.14 28.61 -4.13
CA ILE A 309 5.26 29.75 -3.91
C ILE A 309 6.03 31.07 -4.07
N ASN A 310 7.20 31.20 -3.44
CA ASN A 310 8.01 32.40 -3.52
C ASN A 310 8.45 32.71 -4.97
N ASP A 311 8.89 31.70 -5.72
CA ASP A 311 9.22 31.83 -7.14
C ASP A 311 8.00 32.28 -7.98
N ALA A 312 6.78 31.93 -7.56
CA ALA A 312 5.55 32.35 -8.23
C ALA A 312 5.18 33.80 -7.90
N LEU A 313 5.32 34.20 -6.64
CA LEU A 313 5.07 35.56 -6.19
C LEU A 313 6.08 36.53 -6.82
N GLU A 314 7.36 36.17 -6.89
CA GLU A 314 8.39 36.99 -7.55
C GLU A 314 8.03 37.26 -9.02
N LYS A 315 7.65 36.21 -9.77
CA LYS A 315 7.20 36.34 -11.17
C LYS A 315 5.94 37.19 -11.30
N LEU A 316 5.00 37.10 -10.36
CA LEU A 316 3.82 37.96 -10.33
C LEU A 316 4.25 39.43 -10.20
N GLY A 317 5.18 39.72 -9.28
CA GLY A 317 5.78 41.06 -9.12
C GLY A 317 6.45 41.58 -10.39
N GLU A 318 7.26 40.75 -11.06
CA GLU A 318 7.89 41.10 -12.35
C GLU A 318 6.87 41.48 -13.42
N ILE A 319 5.75 40.76 -13.50
CA ILE A 319 4.69 41.04 -14.47
C ILE A 319 3.99 42.36 -14.16
N ILE A 320 3.63 42.59 -12.89
CA ILE A 320 3.00 43.85 -12.45
C ILE A 320 3.92 45.04 -12.81
N LEU A 321 5.22 44.93 -12.53
CA LEU A 321 6.22 45.96 -12.86
C LEU A 321 6.33 46.19 -14.38
N THR A 322 6.41 45.11 -15.17
CA THR A 322 6.52 45.18 -16.63
C THR A 322 5.31 45.86 -17.25
N CYS A 323 4.10 45.52 -16.76
CA CYS A 323 2.88 46.12 -17.24
C CYS A 323 2.77 47.60 -16.84
N GLN A 324 3.14 47.97 -15.61
CA GLN A 324 3.22 49.37 -15.18
C GLN A 324 4.12 50.20 -16.12
N GLN A 325 5.29 49.69 -16.50
CA GLN A 325 6.21 50.36 -17.43
C GLN A 325 5.69 50.44 -18.86
N HIS A 326 4.83 49.51 -19.28
CA HIS A 326 4.24 49.51 -20.61
C HIS A 326 3.11 50.55 -20.71
N PHE A 327 2.18 50.53 -19.76
CA PHE A 327 1.00 51.39 -19.81
C PHE A 327 1.29 52.84 -19.42
N SER A 328 2.38 53.10 -18.69
CA SER A 328 2.94 54.47 -18.55
C SER A 328 3.34 55.11 -19.88
N LYS A 329 3.53 54.33 -20.96
CA LYS A 329 3.90 54.82 -22.29
C LYS A 329 2.76 54.77 -23.32
N THR A 330 1.59 54.27 -22.95
CA THR A 330 0.50 54.00 -23.90
C THR A 330 -0.57 55.09 -23.82
N LEU A 331 -1.03 55.60 -24.97
CA LEU A 331 -2.11 56.62 -25.07
C LEU A 331 -3.53 56.02 -24.98
N ASP A 332 -3.66 54.70 -24.84
CA ASP A 332 -4.94 54.00 -24.86
C ASP A 332 -5.64 54.12 -23.50
N LYS A 333 -6.74 54.89 -23.47
CA LYS A 333 -7.44 55.29 -22.23
C LYS A 333 -8.54 54.31 -21.78
N ASN A 334 -8.88 53.32 -22.61
CA ASN A 334 -9.99 52.40 -22.34
C ASN A 334 -9.54 50.94 -22.47
N LEU A 335 -8.65 50.54 -21.55
CA LEU A 335 -8.20 49.16 -21.43
C LEU A 335 -9.10 48.41 -20.45
N THR A 336 -9.56 47.25 -20.87
CA THR A 336 -10.28 46.34 -19.98
C THR A 336 -9.28 45.58 -19.11
N LEU A 337 -9.67 45.22 -17.89
CA LEU A 337 -8.79 44.45 -17.00
C LEU A 337 -8.33 43.14 -17.65
N GLU A 338 -9.18 42.52 -18.49
CA GLU A 338 -8.81 41.35 -19.29
C GLU A 338 -7.60 41.63 -20.19
N LYS A 339 -7.65 42.71 -20.99
CA LYS A 339 -6.54 43.08 -21.89
C LYS A 339 -5.27 43.42 -21.12
N ILE A 340 -5.43 44.01 -19.95
CA ILE A 340 -4.35 44.35 -19.01
C ILE A 340 -3.68 43.06 -18.48
N VAL A 341 -4.46 42.06 -18.07
CA VAL A 341 -3.97 40.77 -17.55
C VAL A 341 -3.42 39.85 -18.65
N PHE A 342 -3.97 39.91 -19.87
CA PHE A 342 -3.55 39.08 -21.01
C PHE A 342 -2.50 39.74 -21.93
N HIS A 343 -1.98 40.92 -21.57
CA HIS A 343 -1.07 41.65 -22.45
C HIS A 343 0.24 40.89 -22.73
N LYS A 344 0.62 40.83 -24.02
CA LYS A 344 1.76 40.07 -24.62
C LYS A 344 1.75 38.54 -24.42
N ARG A 345 1.30 37.84 -25.47
CA ARG A 345 1.37 36.38 -25.72
C ARG A 345 2.74 35.67 -25.54
N LYS A 346 3.84 36.38 -25.23
CA LYS A 346 5.16 35.79 -24.95
C LYS A 346 5.48 35.56 -23.46
N GLY A 347 4.66 36.06 -22.53
CA GLY A 347 4.86 35.87 -21.09
C GLY A 347 3.60 36.16 -20.28
N SER A 348 2.50 35.45 -20.59
CA SER A 348 1.22 35.60 -19.88
C SER A 348 1.40 35.22 -18.40
N LEU A 349 0.84 36.03 -17.51
CA LEU A 349 0.64 35.72 -16.08
C LEU A 349 0.12 34.29 -15.93
N MET A 350 -0.93 33.96 -16.68
CA MET A 350 -1.50 32.61 -16.74
C MET A 350 -0.50 31.54 -17.16
N LYS A 351 0.39 31.79 -18.15
CA LYS A 351 1.43 30.81 -18.55
C LYS A 351 2.50 30.60 -17.47
N SER A 352 2.83 31.63 -16.70
CA SER A 352 3.76 31.52 -15.57
C SER A 352 3.12 30.71 -14.45
N PHE A 353 1.87 31.01 -14.08
CA PHE A 353 1.08 30.18 -13.17
C PHE A 353 0.98 28.74 -13.71
N LYS A 354 0.59 28.53 -14.97
CA LYS A 354 0.55 27.22 -15.64
C LYS A 354 1.82 26.42 -15.42
N ARG A 355 2.98 26.96 -15.80
CA ARG A 355 4.26 26.23 -15.80
C ARG A 355 4.77 25.91 -14.39
N ILE A 356 4.36 26.70 -13.40
CA ILE A 356 4.72 26.51 -11.99
C ILE A 356 3.79 25.47 -11.33
N PHE A 357 2.51 25.48 -11.68
CA PHE A 357 1.47 24.66 -11.05
C PHE A 357 1.09 23.40 -11.85
N THR A 358 1.81 23.06 -12.93
CA THR A 358 1.65 21.81 -13.72
C THR A 358 2.82 20.83 -13.62
N LEU A 359 3.79 21.02 -12.70
CA LEU A 359 4.89 20.06 -12.55
C LEU A 359 4.50 18.82 -11.71
N SER A 360 4.31 17.73 -12.47
CA SER A 360 4.45 16.29 -12.17
C SER A 360 3.58 15.67 -11.07
N GLY A 361 2.57 14.89 -11.47
CA GLY A 361 2.07 13.73 -10.73
C GLY A 361 0.56 13.49 -10.78
N SER A 362 -0.25 14.50 -10.42
CA SER A 362 -1.68 14.26 -10.16
C SER A 362 -2.54 14.37 -11.43
N SER A 363 -2.91 13.23 -12.01
CA SER A 363 -3.89 13.17 -13.10
C SER A 363 -5.35 13.43 -12.67
N ASN A 364 -5.61 13.88 -11.44
CA ASN A 364 -6.96 14.17 -10.97
C ASN A 364 -7.06 15.56 -10.32
N GLU A 365 -7.75 16.46 -11.01
CA GLU A 365 -8.58 17.56 -10.46
C GLU A 365 -7.98 18.46 -9.37
N ALA A 366 -6.72 18.87 -9.52
CA ALA A 366 -6.32 20.16 -8.98
C ALA A 366 -7.08 21.25 -9.76
N ILE A 367 -7.95 22.03 -9.08
CA ILE A 367 -8.49 23.27 -9.65
C ILE A 367 -7.26 24.13 -9.97
N CYS A 368 -6.95 24.24 -11.25
CA CYS A 368 -5.83 25.03 -11.70
C CYS A 368 -6.03 26.48 -11.24
N PRO A 369 -5.01 27.16 -10.68
CA PRO A 369 -5.08 28.59 -10.41
C PRO A 369 -5.53 29.40 -11.65
N GLU A 370 -5.26 28.86 -12.85
CA GLU A 370 -5.81 29.35 -14.12
C GLU A 370 -7.33 29.49 -14.07
N ILE A 371 -8.08 28.52 -13.54
CA ILE A 371 -9.55 28.56 -13.49
C ILE A 371 -10.04 29.68 -12.57
N LEU A 372 -9.38 29.90 -11.43
CA LEU A 372 -9.77 30.96 -10.48
C LEU A 372 -9.42 32.35 -11.03
N ILE A 373 -8.24 32.51 -11.63
CA ILE A 373 -7.85 33.76 -12.30
C ILE A 373 -8.71 33.99 -13.55
N GLU A 374 -9.04 32.98 -14.34
CA GLU A 374 -9.97 33.06 -15.47
C GLU A 374 -11.39 33.42 -15.01
N ASN A 375 -11.87 32.87 -13.90
CA ASN A 375 -13.18 33.21 -13.32
C ASN A 375 -13.19 34.66 -12.80
N ALA A 376 -12.12 35.08 -12.13
CA ALA A 376 -11.93 36.47 -11.73
C ALA A 376 -11.89 37.36 -12.98
N ILE A 377 -11.20 36.99 -14.05
CA ILE A 377 -11.23 37.73 -15.33
C ILE A 377 -12.62 37.69 -15.98
N CYS A 378 -13.41 36.63 -15.82
CA CYS A 378 -14.77 36.61 -16.35
C CYS A 378 -15.69 37.63 -15.66
N VAL A 379 -15.44 37.92 -14.38
CA VAL A 379 -16.18 38.92 -13.60
C VAL A 379 -15.56 40.32 -13.76
N LEU A 380 -14.26 40.43 -13.55
CA LEU A 380 -13.48 41.66 -13.49
C LEU A 380 -12.95 42.13 -14.85
N GLY A 381 -12.76 41.20 -15.79
CA GLY A 381 -12.09 41.43 -17.06
C GLY A 381 -12.82 42.42 -17.95
N LYS A 382 -14.12 42.61 -17.74
CA LYS A 382 -14.95 43.62 -18.42
C LYS A 382 -14.89 45.00 -17.76
N CYS A 383 -14.31 45.14 -16.57
CA CYS A 383 -14.12 46.43 -15.93
C CYS A 383 -13.24 47.31 -16.82
N ILE A 384 -13.74 48.48 -17.17
CA ILE A 384 -12.98 49.49 -17.90
C ILE A 384 -12.11 50.22 -16.88
N ILE A 385 -10.79 50.09 -17.03
CA ILE A 385 -9.83 50.79 -16.17
C ILE A 385 -9.55 52.15 -16.82
N SER A 386 -10.12 53.21 -16.22
CA SER A 386 -10.06 54.58 -16.76
C SER A 386 -8.66 55.17 -16.70
N SER A 387 -7.84 54.72 -15.74
CA SER A 387 -6.44 55.07 -15.57
C SER A 387 -5.63 53.80 -15.25
N PRO A 388 -5.13 53.10 -16.28
CA PRO A 388 -4.32 51.90 -16.09
C PRO A 388 -3.10 52.14 -15.22
N GLN A 389 -2.50 53.34 -15.29
CA GLN A 389 -1.32 53.69 -14.50
C GLN A 389 -1.62 53.71 -13.00
N ASP A 390 -2.70 54.38 -12.59
CA ASP A 390 -3.09 54.49 -11.18
C ASP A 390 -3.49 53.11 -10.63
N PHE A 391 -4.20 52.32 -11.43
CA PHE A 391 -4.52 50.93 -11.06
C PHE A 391 -3.27 50.09 -10.81
N TYR A 392 -2.24 50.20 -11.65
CA TYR A 392 -0.99 49.45 -11.45
C TYR A 392 -0.15 49.93 -10.25
N ILE A 393 -0.29 51.19 -9.83
CA ILE A 393 0.31 51.69 -8.59
C ILE A 393 -0.33 50.98 -7.40
N VAL A 394 -1.67 51.00 -7.33
CA VAL A 394 -2.43 50.32 -6.28
C VAL A 394 -2.16 48.81 -6.26
N LEU A 395 -2.19 48.16 -7.44
CA LEU A 395 -1.91 46.73 -7.57
C LEU A 395 -0.51 46.34 -7.07
N LYS A 396 0.48 47.23 -7.25
CA LYS A 396 1.84 47.01 -6.77
C LYS A 396 1.94 47.19 -5.25
N GLU A 397 1.22 48.15 -4.68
CA GLU A 397 1.16 48.35 -3.23
C GLU A 397 0.51 47.15 -2.55
N ASP A 398 -0.63 46.68 -3.07
CA ASP A 398 -1.32 45.49 -2.56
C ASP A 398 -0.49 44.21 -2.77
N TYR A 399 0.24 44.08 -3.89
CA TYR A 399 1.19 42.99 -4.09
C TYR A 399 2.23 42.93 -2.97
N ASN A 400 2.87 44.06 -2.67
CA ASN A 400 3.90 44.12 -1.64
C ASN A 400 3.33 43.78 -0.26
N LYS A 401 2.14 44.30 0.05
CA LYS A 401 1.41 43.99 1.28
C LYS A 401 1.10 42.50 1.38
N TYR A 402 0.53 41.92 0.33
CA TYR A 402 0.19 40.50 0.27
C TYR A 402 1.43 39.61 0.45
N VAL A 403 2.54 39.92 -0.21
CA VAL A 403 3.79 39.16 -0.06
C VAL A 403 4.31 39.23 1.37
N GLN A 404 4.23 40.39 2.04
CA GLN A 404 4.63 40.53 3.44
C GLN A 404 3.73 39.72 4.37
N GLU A 405 2.41 39.82 4.20
CA GLU A 405 1.42 39.09 4.99
C GLU A 405 1.55 37.57 4.80
N PHE A 406 1.70 37.12 3.56
CA PHE A 406 1.93 35.71 3.24
C PHE A 406 3.21 35.18 3.92
N ASN A 407 4.34 35.90 3.79
CA ASN A 407 5.60 35.49 4.42
C ASN A 407 5.49 35.40 5.94
N MET A 408 4.73 36.31 6.56
CA MET A 408 4.43 36.26 7.99
C MET A 408 3.59 35.03 8.33
N LEU A 409 2.44 34.84 7.67
CA LEU A 409 1.52 33.73 7.89
C LEU A 409 2.18 32.36 7.64
N TRP A 410 3.02 32.26 6.61
CA TRP A 410 3.80 31.06 6.31
C TRP A 410 4.67 30.65 7.51
N ARG A 411 5.44 31.60 8.04
CA ARG A 411 6.36 31.37 9.17
C ARG A 411 5.66 31.12 10.49
N THR A 412 4.49 31.72 10.72
CA THR A 412 3.80 31.62 12.01
C THR A 412 2.79 30.49 12.11
N GLN A 413 2.26 30.01 10.98
CA GLN A 413 1.11 29.10 11.01
C GLN A 413 1.06 28.09 9.84
N LEU A 414 1.14 28.56 8.59
CA LEU A 414 0.79 27.71 7.45
C LEU A 414 1.80 26.57 7.23
N ALA A 415 3.09 26.81 7.49
CA ALA A 415 4.12 25.77 7.40
C ALA A 415 3.85 24.60 8.37
N ASP A 416 3.47 24.90 9.62
CA ASP A 416 3.17 23.89 10.63
C ASP A 416 1.89 23.11 10.30
N LEU A 417 0.84 23.79 9.84
CA LEU A 417 -0.39 23.11 9.39
C LEU A 417 -0.11 22.16 8.22
N CYS A 418 0.69 22.60 7.25
CA CYS A 418 1.10 21.76 6.14
C CYS A 418 1.93 20.56 6.61
N LYS A 419 2.87 20.79 7.52
CA LYS A 419 3.70 19.74 8.14
C LYS A 419 2.84 18.66 8.83
N ILE A 420 1.86 19.08 9.62
CA ILE A 420 0.94 18.18 10.33
C ILE A 420 0.12 17.37 9.33
N SER A 421 -0.45 18.04 8.31
CA SER A 421 -1.24 17.36 7.27
C SER A 421 -0.42 16.27 6.56
N LEU A 422 0.76 16.63 6.06
CA LEU A 422 1.69 15.72 5.39
C LEU A 422 2.10 14.53 6.29
N SER A 423 2.35 14.79 7.57
CA SER A 423 2.72 13.76 8.54
C SER A 423 1.57 12.78 8.81
N ASN A 424 0.35 13.29 8.96
CA ASN A 424 -0.83 12.46 9.23
C ASN A 424 -1.09 11.45 8.12
N ILE A 425 -0.86 11.82 6.86
CA ILE A 425 -1.04 10.93 5.71
C ILE A 425 -0.09 9.74 5.79
N ILE A 426 1.17 9.98 6.14
CA ILE A 426 2.15 8.91 6.32
C ILE A 426 1.75 8.01 7.47
N GLU A 427 1.33 8.56 8.61
CA GLU A 427 0.89 7.80 9.79
C GLU A 427 -0.29 6.89 9.50
N ILE A 428 -1.35 7.42 8.90
CA ILE A 428 -2.56 6.65 8.56
C ILE A 428 -2.22 5.51 7.59
N SER A 429 -1.22 5.70 6.74
CA SER A 429 -0.84 4.74 5.70
C SER A 429 0.07 3.60 6.19
N LYS A 430 0.69 3.70 7.38
CA LYS A 430 1.65 2.70 7.91
C LYS A 430 1.11 1.27 7.88
N ASN A 431 -0.14 1.06 8.30
CA ASN A 431 -0.74 -0.29 8.31
C ASN A 431 -0.98 -0.83 6.90
N SER A 432 -1.40 0.03 5.96
CA SER A 432 -1.58 -0.35 4.55
C SER A 432 -0.25 -0.77 3.94
N TYR A 433 0.81 0.00 4.18
CA TYR A 433 2.15 -0.33 3.70
C TYR A 433 2.74 -1.57 4.34
N TRP A 434 2.53 -1.80 5.64
CA TRP A 434 2.90 -3.05 6.29
C TRP A 434 2.28 -4.26 5.58
N ASN A 435 1.00 -4.18 5.21
CA ASN A 435 0.34 -5.25 4.48
C ASN A 435 0.95 -5.53 3.10
N LYS A 436 1.53 -4.51 2.45
CA LYS A 436 2.23 -4.64 1.17
C LYS A 436 3.61 -5.28 1.32
N VAL A 437 4.35 -4.96 2.40
CA VAL A 437 5.75 -5.40 2.56
C VAL A 437 5.93 -6.66 3.40
N LYS A 438 4.96 -7.03 4.27
CA LYS A 438 5.11 -8.14 5.24
C LYS A 438 5.55 -9.48 4.65
N GLY A 439 5.34 -9.68 3.35
CA GLY A 439 5.80 -10.85 2.60
C GLY A 439 5.16 -12.16 3.05
N CYS A 440 5.80 -13.27 2.69
CA CYS A 440 5.36 -14.60 3.06
C CYS A 440 5.42 -14.82 4.57
N GLN A 441 4.32 -15.30 5.16
CA GLN A 441 4.24 -15.45 6.62
C GLN A 441 4.86 -16.73 7.18
N TYR A 442 5.37 -17.62 6.32
CA TYR A 442 5.94 -18.89 6.71
C TYR A 442 7.31 -18.76 7.38
N GLN A 443 7.63 -19.75 8.21
CA GLN A 443 8.92 -19.90 8.87
C GLN A 443 9.46 -21.30 8.62
N CYS A 444 10.79 -21.40 8.58
CA CYS A 444 11.49 -22.66 8.45
C CYS A 444 11.11 -23.57 9.64
N PRO A 445 10.61 -24.78 9.41
CA PRO A 445 10.11 -25.65 10.46
C PRO A 445 11.20 -26.14 11.43
N TYR A 446 12.48 -25.98 11.07
CA TYR A 446 13.61 -26.42 11.87
C TYR A 446 14.23 -25.32 12.73
N CYS A 447 14.49 -24.16 12.14
CA CYS A 447 15.23 -23.08 12.80
C CYS A 447 14.41 -21.82 13.06
N GLY A 448 13.16 -21.77 12.60
CA GLY A 448 12.28 -20.61 12.78
C GLY A 448 12.56 -19.42 11.85
N SER A 449 13.60 -19.48 11.00
CA SER A 449 13.89 -18.42 10.03
C SER A 449 12.67 -18.08 9.17
N LYS A 450 12.33 -16.79 9.08
CA LYS A 450 11.22 -16.30 8.26
C LYS A 450 11.51 -16.50 6.77
N CYS A 451 10.47 -16.73 5.98
CA CYS A 451 10.57 -16.70 4.52
C CYS A 451 10.93 -15.28 4.04
N GLU A 452 11.81 -15.18 3.06
CA GLU A 452 12.26 -13.92 2.44
C GLU A 452 11.43 -13.53 1.21
N LEU A 453 10.61 -14.45 0.71
CA LEU A 453 9.80 -14.19 -0.49
C LEU A 453 8.64 -13.25 -0.17
N ALA A 454 8.23 -12.47 -1.17
CA ALA A 454 6.95 -11.77 -1.17
C ALA A 454 5.78 -12.75 -0.96
N GLU A 455 4.58 -12.25 -0.63
CA GLU A 455 3.41 -13.11 -0.53
C GLU A 455 3.21 -13.88 -1.85
N HIS A 456 3.10 -15.20 -1.76
CA HIS A 456 3.15 -16.08 -2.92
C HIS A 456 2.15 -17.24 -2.80
N GLY A 457 1.77 -17.80 -3.94
CA GLY A 457 0.96 -19.02 -4.04
C GLY A 457 1.63 -20.24 -3.41
N SER A 458 0.87 -21.28 -3.11
CA SER A 458 1.38 -22.47 -2.39
C SER A 458 2.33 -23.35 -3.21
N ASN A 459 2.33 -23.23 -4.55
CA ASN A 459 3.31 -23.93 -5.40
C ASN A 459 4.70 -23.30 -5.42
N THR A 460 4.86 -22.16 -4.76
CA THR A 460 6.17 -21.52 -4.66
C THR A 460 6.83 -22.04 -3.39
N ASN A 461 7.98 -22.69 -3.55
CA ASN A 461 8.74 -23.18 -2.42
C ASN A 461 9.23 -22.02 -1.58
N HIS A 462 9.10 -22.15 -0.27
CA HIS A 462 9.58 -21.14 0.67
C HIS A 462 11.11 -21.08 0.65
N ARG A 463 11.62 -19.88 0.88
CA ARG A 463 13.06 -19.60 0.84
C ARG A 463 13.47 -18.77 2.03
N ALA A 464 14.56 -19.16 2.66
CA ALA A 464 15.37 -18.30 3.50
C ALA A 464 16.81 -18.41 2.99
N SER A 465 17.49 -17.28 2.83
CA SER A 465 18.92 -17.27 2.54
C SER A 465 19.74 -17.36 3.83
N ILE A 466 19.14 -16.97 4.95
CA ILE A 466 19.78 -16.98 6.27
C ILE A 466 19.03 -17.93 7.21
N HIS A 467 19.76 -18.92 7.72
CA HIS A 467 19.26 -19.98 8.59
C HIS A 467 19.87 -19.89 9.99
N LEU A 468 19.08 -20.18 11.00
CA LEU A 468 19.56 -20.23 12.39
C LEU A 468 19.96 -21.65 12.79
N MET A 469 20.52 -21.81 14.00
CA MET A 469 20.63 -23.13 14.62
C MET A 469 19.25 -23.72 14.87
N ASN A 470 19.11 -25.03 14.70
CA ASN A 470 17.85 -25.74 14.92
C ASN A 470 17.33 -25.53 16.35
N SER A 471 18.23 -25.36 17.33
CA SER A 471 17.87 -25.05 18.72
C SER A 471 17.11 -23.72 18.90
N PHE A 472 17.24 -22.73 18.00
CA PHE A 472 16.40 -21.53 18.03
C PHE A 472 14.93 -21.83 17.73
N GLY A 473 14.66 -22.88 16.95
CA GLY A 473 13.31 -23.42 16.71
C GLY A 473 12.86 -24.44 17.77
N GLY A 474 13.65 -24.67 18.83
CA GLY A 474 13.35 -25.64 19.88
C GLY A 474 13.70 -27.09 19.56
N VAL A 475 14.43 -27.34 18.46
CA VAL A 475 14.84 -28.70 18.09
C VAL A 475 15.96 -29.19 19.03
N ASN A 476 15.74 -30.36 19.60
CA ASN A 476 16.66 -31.05 20.49
C ASN A 476 16.84 -32.53 20.10
N LEU A 477 17.85 -33.16 20.69
CA LEU A 477 18.09 -34.60 20.53
C LEU A 477 17.07 -35.38 21.36
N THR A 478 16.33 -36.29 20.72
CA THR A 478 15.19 -37.03 21.30
C THR A 478 15.49 -37.68 22.66
N GLU A 479 16.65 -38.33 22.81
CA GLU A 479 16.98 -39.08 24.02
C GLU A 479 17.57 -38.20 25.13
N SER A 480 18.53 -37.34 24.78
CA SER A 480 19.28 -36.56 25.76
C SER A 480 18.58 -35.24 26.12
N ARG A 481 17.64 -34.78 25.28
CA ARG A 481 17.04 -33.44 25.27
C ARG A 481 18.03 -32.32 25.03
N GLU A 482 19.25 -32.63 24.58
CA GLU A 482 20.29 -31.64 24.31
C GLU A 482 19.92 -30.76 23.11
N ALA A 483 20.15 -29.45 23.23
CA ALA A 483 19.90 -28.49 22.15
C ALA A 483 20.69 -28.84 20.88
N SER A 484 20.04 -28.78 19.71
CA SER A 484 20.72 -29.02 18.42
C SER A 484 21.48 -27.77 17.97
N LEU A 485 22.79 -27.75 18.24
CA LEU A 485 23.71 -26.64 17.91
C LEU A 485 24.23 -26.68 16.45
N ILE A 486 23.43 -27.21 15.55
CA ILE A 486 23.74 -27.34 14.12
C ILE A 486 22.89 -26.30 13.39
N ILE A 487 23.52 -25.48 12.53
CA ILE A 487 22.77 -24.57 11.66
C ILE A 487 22.01 -25.39 10.63
N CYS A 488 20.74 -25.03 10.39
CA CYS A 488 19.80 -25.83 9.62
C CYS A 488 20.29 -26.24 8.22
N ASN A 489 21.07 -25.38 7.56
CA ASN A 489 21.65 -25.61 6.23
C ASN A 489 23.10 -26.13 6.25
N GLU A 490 23.65 -26.53 7.40
CA GLU A 490 24.95 -27.20 7.46
C GLU A 490 24.84 -28.64 6.91
N PRO A 491 25.86 -29.13 6.18
CA PRO A 491 25.88 -30.50 5.65
C PRO A 491 25.69 -31.59 6.71
N LYS A 492 26.17 -31.35 7.93
CA LYS A 492 26.01 -32.26 9.06
C LYS A 492 24.54 -32.57 9.36
N ASN A 493 23.65 -31.62 9.07
CA ASN A 493 22.22 -31.74 9.31
C ASN A 493 21.55 -32.77 8.39
N PHE A 494 22.10 -33.02 7.19
CA PHE A 494 21.46 -33.89 6.19
C PHE A 494 21.49 -35.37 6.55
N ASN A 495 22.47 -35.79 7.34
CA ASN A 495 22.63 -37.17 7.79
C ASN A 495 22.00 -37.43 9.16
N VAL A 496 21.36 -36.42 9.77
CA VAL A 496 20.68 -36.57 11.07
C VAL A 496 19.32 -37.22 10.85
N THR A 497 18.96 -38.14 11.75
CA THR A 497 17.63 -38.75 11.80
C THR A 497 16.66 -37.83 12.55
N TYR A 498 15.56 -37.50 11.89
CA TYR A 498 14.47 -36.67 12.41
C TYR A 498 13.24 -37.51 12.73
N HIS A 499 12.58 -37.13 13.82
CA HIS A 499 11.32 -37.72 14.27
C HIS A 499 10.23 -36.67 14.27
N LYS A 500 9.00 -37.07 13.89
CA LYS A 500 7.84 -36.19 14.03
C LYS A 500 7.39 -36.26 15.48
N GLY A 501 7.00 -35.12 16.06
CA GLY A 501 6.48 -35.08 17.43
C GLY A 501 5.36 -36.13 17.61
N GLY A 502 5.59 -37.09 18.53
CA GLY A 502 4.67 -38.21 18.80
C GLY A 502 4.91 -39.51 18.02
N ASP A 503 5.83 -39.56 17.05
CA ASP A 503 6.25 -40.78 16.34
C ASP A 503 7.78 -40.96 16.40
N TYR A 504 8.22 -41.61 17.47
CA TYR A 504 9.64 -41.90 17.72
C TYR A 504 10.13 -43.20 17.07
N LYS A 505 9.23 -43.99 16.45
CA LYS A 505 9.60 -45.30 15.88
C LYS A 505 10.01 -45.22 14.42
N ASN A 506 9.55 -44.20 13.70
CA ASN A 506 9.83 -44.02 12.27
C ASN A 506 10.70 -42.78 12.01
N GLY A 507 11.97 -42.86 12.41
CA GLY A 507 12.96 -41.83 12.11
C GLY A 507 13.29 -41.82 10.61
N LEU A 508 13.38 -40.62 10.02
CA LEU A 508 13.79 -40.43 8.63
C LEU A 508 14.99 -39.49 8.58
N ILE A 509 15.90 -39.68 7.63
CA ILE A 509 16.97 -38.70 7.39
C ILE A 509 16.37 -37.36 6.92
N PHE A 510 17.08 -36.25 7.14
CA PHE A 510 16.59 -34.89 6.86
C PHE A 510 15.91 -34.73 5.50
N GLU A 511 16.47 -35.34 4.45
CA GLU A 511 15.92 -35.29 3.09
C GLU A 511 14.54 -35.93 3.00
N GLU A 512 14.43 -37.18 3.41
CA GLU A 512 13.18 -37.93 3.40
C GLU A 512 12.14 -37.32 4.32
N PHE A 513 12.59 -36.86 5.50
CA PHE A 513 11.74 -36.20 6.48
C PHE A 513 11.16 -34.89 5.94
N THR A 514 11.99 -34.04 5.34
CA THR A 514 11.55 -32.76 4.77
C THR A 514 10.64 -32.99 3.57
N LYS A 515 10.98 -33.89 2.64
CA LYS A 515 10.09 -34.23 1.51
C LYS A 515 8.72 -34.72 1.98
N LYS A 516 8.69 -35.52 3.04
CA LYS A 516 7.45 -36.13 3.55
C LYS A 516 6.58 -35.14 4.32
N TYR A 517 7.17 -34.27 5.14
CA TYR A 517 6.42 -33.45 6.10
C TYR A 517 6.41 -31.96 5.80
N TYR A 518 7.40 -31.45 5.04
CA TYR A 518 7.56 -30.04 4.68
C TYR A 518 8.04 -29.88 3.22
N PRO A 519 7.35 -30.48 2.24
CA PRO A 519 7.76 -30.49 0.83
C PRO A 519 7.99 -29.09 0.25
N GLU A 520 7.26 -28.08 0.75
CA GLU A 520 7.36 -26.68 0.34
C GLU A 520 8.68 -26.00 0.75
N TRP A 521 9.44 -26.58 1.68
CA TRP A 521 10.78 -26.11 2.09
C TRP A 521 11.91 -26.93 1.46
N TRP A 522 11.57 -28.07 0.84
CA TRP A 522 12.51 -29.10 0.43
C TRP A 522 13.58 -28.65 -0.60
N PRO A 523 13.26 -27.97 -1.71
CA PRO A 523 14.26 -27.75 -2.75
C PRO A 523 15.35 -26.73 -2.41
N LEU A 524 15.23 -26.01 -1.28
CA LEU A 524 16.12 -24.90 -0.93
C LEU A 524 16.89 -25.10 0.38
N LEU A 525 16.44 -26.01 1.24
CA LEU A 525 17.18 -26.41 2.44
C LEU A 525 18.44 -27.21 2.02
N GLY A 526 19.58 -26.52 1.94
CA GLY A 526 20.90 -27.14 1.81
C GLY A 526 21.70 -26.83 0.55
N ARG A 527 21.28 -25.89 -0.29
CA ARG A 527 22.05 -25.51 -1.50
C ARG A 527 23.16 -24.48 -1.26
N LYS A 528 23.08 -23.73 -0.17
CA LYS A 528 24.11 -22.75 0.23
C LYS A 528 24.47 -23.02 1.69
N GLN A 529 25.73 -23.39 1.93
CA GLN A 529 26.26 -23.53 3.28
C GLN A 529 26.27 -22.16 3.98
N PRO A 530 26.08 -22.11 5.30
CA PRO A 530 26.24 -20.86 6.02
C PRO A 530 27.69 -20.39 5.87
N ASP A 531 27.88 -19.10 5.64
CA ASP A 531 29.21 -18.51 5.64
C ASP A 531 29.76 -18.35 7.07
N ASP A 532 31.07 -18.11 7.18
CA ASP A 532 31.75 -18.01 8.48
C ASP A 532 31.19 -16.88 9.35
N ASP A 533 30.72 -15.80 8.73
CA ASP A 533 30.13 -14.66 9.43
C ASP A 533 28.76 -15.03 10.03
N GLN A 534 27.89 -15.68 9.26
CA GLN A 534 26.62 -16.19 9.75
C GLN A 534 26.84 -17.19 10.90
N ILE A 535 27.80 -18.11 10.75
CA ILE A 535 28.15 -19.07 11.81
C ILE A 535 28.55 -18.33 13.09
N LYS A 536 29.41 -17.32 12.97
CA LYS A 536 29.88 -16.52 14.10
C LYS A 536 28.75 -15.75 14.77
N GLN A 537 27.88 -15.08 13.99
CA GLN A 537 26.73 -14.32 14.49
C GLN A 537 25.75 -15.21 15.26
N VAL A 538 25.33 -16.32 14.66
CA VAL A 538 24.33 -17.22 15.27
C VAL A 538 24.87 -17.88 16.53
N ARG A 539 26.16 -18.25 16.57
CA ARG A 539 26.82 -18.80 17.76
C ARG A 539 26.98 -17.77 18.88
N ALA A 540 27.36 -16.53 18.54
CA ALA A 540 27.45 -15.45 19.51
C ALA A 540 26.10 -15.18 20.18
N MET A 541 25.02 -15.12 19.38
CA MET A 541 23.68 -14.91 19.93
C MET A 541 23.21 -16.09 20.77
N TRP A 542 23.48 -17.33 20.35
CA TRP A 542 23.15 -18.51 21.16
C TRP A 542 23.85 -18.52 22.51
N VAL A 543 25.15 -18.26 22.56
CA VAL A 543 25.90 -18.23 23.83
C VAL A 543 25.30 -17.24 24.83
N ASN A 544 24.72 -16.13 24.34
CA ASN A 544 24.09 -15.10 25.17
C ASN A 544 22.60 -15.35 25.47
N LEU A 545 21.93 -16.22 24.70
CA LEU A 545 20.49 -16.52 24.84
C LEU A 545 20.20 -17.97 25.26
N LYS A 546 21.21 -18.83 25.39
CA LYS A 546 21.03 -20.27 25.60
C LYS A 546 20.23 -20.60 26.85
N ASP A 547 20.41 -19.88 27.95
CA ASP A 547 19.74 -20.19 29.22
C ASP A 547 18.22 -19.92 29.12
N GLU A 548 17.84 -18.82 28.47
CA GLU A 548 16.43 -18.48 28.23
C GLU A 548 15.80 -19.40 27.18
N LEU A 549 16.51 -19.72 26.10
CA LEU A 549 16.01 -20.59 25.03
C LEU A 549 15.88 -22.04 25.50
N CYS A 550 16.85 -22.54 26.26
CA CYS A 550 16.79 -23.88 26.85
C CYS A 550 15.62 -24.00 27.83
N ARG A 551 15.34 -22.94 28.62
CA ARG A 551 14.16 -22.91 29.49
C ARG A 551 12.86 -22.84 28.68
N LYS A 552 12.78 -21.99 27.66
CA LYS A 552 11.58 -21.79 26.82
C LYS A 552 11.15 -23.06 26.10
N PHE A 553 12.11 -23.86 25.61
CA PHE A 553 11.85 -25.07 24.83
C PHE A 553 12.13 -26.37 25.58
N ASP A 554 12.41 -26.31 26.89
CA ASP A 554 12.73 -27.47 27.72
C ASP A 554 13.84 -28.37 27.13
N MET A 555 14.97 -27.71 26.81
CA MET A 555 16.19 -28.32 26.27
C MET A 555 17.31 -28.30 27.33
N LYS A 556 18.27 -29.23 27.20
CA LYS A 556 19.51 -29.21 27.97
C LYS A 556 20.61 -28.45 27.23
N ASP A 557 21.28 -27.56 27.95
CA ASP A 557 22.46 -26.86 27.44
C ASP A 557 23.65 -27.83 27.32
N LYS A 558 24.26 -27.89 26.13
CA LYS A 558 25.53 -28.58 25.85
C LYS A 558 26.45 -27.70 25.01
N THR A 559 26.34 -26.39 25.20
CA THR A 559 27.18 -25.42 24.51
C THR A 559 28.64 -25.68 24.85
N PRO A 560 29.52 -25.88 23.84
CA PRO A 560 30.94 -26.09 24.11
C PRO A 560 31.53 -24.91 24.92
N GLU A 561 32.31 -25.20 25.96
CA GLU A 561 32.94 -24.15 26.79
C GLU A 561 33.80 -23.20 25.95
N LYS A 562 34.44 -23.73 24.90
CA LYS A 562 35.18 -22.93 23.92
C LYS A 562 34.31 -21.85 23.27
N TRP A 563 33.04 -22.12 22.95
CA TRP A 563 32.14 -21.11 22.38
C TRP A 563 31.84 -19.98 23.36
N CYS A 564 31.71 -20.30 24.65
CA CYS A 564 31.52 -19.29 25.68
C CYS A 564 32.73 -18.34 25.79
N ARG A 565 33.94 -18.86 25.55
CA ARG A 565 35.16 -18.02 25.49
C ARG A 565 35.24 -17.23 24.18
N ASP A 566 34.97 -17.87 23.05
CA ASP A 566 35.25 -17.32 21.73
C ASP A 566 34.19 -16.32 21.23
N TYR A 567 32.94 -16.42 21.70
CA TYR A 567 31.82 -15.66 21.13
C TYR A 567 31.04 -14.79 22.12
N LYS A 568 31.13 -15.02 23.44
CA LYS A 568 30.30 -14.30 24.42
C LYS A 568 30.49 -12.78 24.35
N TYR A 569 31.73 -12.33 24.17
CA TYR A 569 32.11 -10.90 24.15
C TYR A 569 31.75 -10.18 22.84
N LEU A 570 31.29 -10.90 21.80
CA LEU A 570 30.92 -10.30 20.52
C LEU A 570 29.55 -9.64 20.57
N ALA A 571 28.71 -10.02 21.53
CA ALA A 571 27.38 -9.50 21.69
C ALA A 571 27.37 -8.11 22.34
N LYS A 572 26.47 -7.25 21.86
CA LYS A 572 26.21 -5.90 22.37
C LYS A 572 24.98 -5.86 23.26
#